data_AF-A0A969I3F5-F1
#
_entry.id   AF-A0A969I3F5-F1
#
_cell.length_a   1.000
_cell.length_b   1.000
_cell.length_c   1.000
_cell.angle_alpha   90.00
_cell.angle_beta   90.00
_cell.angle_gamma   90.00
#
_symmetry.space_group_name_H-M   'P 1'
#
loop_
_entity.id
_entity.type
_entity.pdbx_description
1 polymer ?
#
loop_
_entity_poly.entity_id
_entity_poly.type
_entity_poly.pdbx_seq_one_letter_code
_entity_poly.pdbx_strand_id
1 'polypeptide(L)' 'MAKVRAAGRDDLILLVYEGVNLTDDKLKDVPGEVLYFATKPVIKHVMAAVEQRAR' A
#
# COMPACT_ATOMS: atom_id res chain seq x y z
N MET A 1 -9.01 7.14 -3.89
CA MET A 1 -8.54 5.96 -4.65
C MET A 1 -8.55 6.13 -6.16
N ALA A 2 -9.42 6.97 -6.76
CA ALA A 2 -9.44 7.18 -8.21
C ALA A 2 -8.08 7.57 -8.82
N LYS A 3 -7.33 8.47 -8.18
CA LYS A 3 -5.98 8.88 -8.65
C LYS A 3 -4.94 7.76 -8.59
N VAL A 4 -4.99 6.93 -7.55
CA VAL A 4 -4.07 5.79 -7.37
C VAL A 4 -4.34 4.72 -8.43
N ARG A 5 -5.62 4.39 -8.65
CA ARG A 5 -6.02 3.47 -9.72
C ARG A 5 -5.70 3.99 -11.10
N ALA A 6 -5.95 5.28 -11.36
CA ALA A 6 -5.63 5.92 -12.62
C ALA A 6 -4.12 5.98 -12.91
N ALA A 7 -3.27 5.94 -11.88
CA ALA A 7 -1.83 5.86 -12.07
C ALA A 7 -1.39 4.53 -12.69
N GLY A 8 -2.14 3.43 -12.46
CA GLY A 8 -1.86 2.13 -13.08
C GLY A 8 -0.46 1.59 -12.78
N ARG A 9 0.10 1.95 -11.62
CA ARG A 9 1.50 1.69 -11.28
C ARG A 9 1.60 0.50 -10.34
N ASP A 10 2.27 -0.55 -10.80
CA ASP A 10 2.49 -1.76 -10.00
C ASP A 10 3.66 -1.60 -9.00
N ASP A 11 4.47 -0.55 -9.15
CA ASP A 11 5.59 -0.18 -8.26
C ASP A 11 5.15 0.71 -7.08
N LEU A 12 3.84 0.87 -6.88
CA LEU A 12 3.29 1.75 -5.87
C LEU A 12 3.06 0.98 -4.55
N ILE A 13 3.50 1.58 -3.44
CA ILE A 13 3.33 1.01 -2.10
C ILE A 13 2.48 1.95 -1.26
N LEU A 14 1.35 1.45 -0.76
CA LEU A 14 0.46 2.17 0.14
C LEU A 14 0.70 1.72 1.58
N LEU A 15 0.96 2.68 2.46
CA LEU A 15 1.00 2.46 3.90
C LEU A 15 -0.34 2.89 4.49
N VAL A 16 -1.08 1.95 5.07
CA VAL A 16 -2.44 2.17 5.60
C VAL A 16 -2.45 1.89 7.09
N TYR A 17 -3.03 2.81 7.86
CA TYR A 17 -3.22 2.58 9.28
C TYR A 17 -4.58 1.92 9.54
N GLU A 18 -4.59 0.86 10.37
CA GLU A 18 -5.81 0.09 10.66
C GLU A 18 -6.91 0.93 11.35
N GLY A 19 -6.54 2.03 12.02
CA GLY A 19 -7.49 2.98 12.62
C GLY A 19 -8.14 3.95 11.64
N VAL A 20 -7.81 3.91 10.36
CA VAL A 20 -8.39 4.78 9.32
C VAL A 20 -9.53 4.04 8.63
N ASN A 21 -10.61 4.74 8.27
CA ASN A 21 -11.78 4.19 7.56
C ASN A 21 -11.44 3.86 6.08
N LEU A 22 -10.56 2.89 5.92
CA LEU A 22 -9.98 2.42 4.67
C LEU A 22 -10.05 0.90 4.69
N THR A 23 -11.23 0.41 4.36
CA THR A 23 -11.58 -1.01 4.34
C THR A 23 -10.97 -1.70 3.11
N ASP A 24 -10.64 -2.99 3.23
CA ASP A 24 -9.98 -3.79 2.18
C ASP A 24 -10.67 -3.70 0.81
N ASP A 25 -12.00 -3.62 0.78
CA ASP A 25 -12.80 -3.45 -0.43
C ASP A 25 -12.46 -2.18 -1.22
N LYS A 26 -12.04 -1.10 -0.56
CA LYS A 26 -11.65 0.14 -1.24
C LYS A 26 -10.27 0.06 -1.90
N LEU A 27 -9.46 -0.90 -1.48
CA LEU A 27 -8.07 -1.08 -1.90
C LEU A 27 -7.83 -2.32 -2.76
N LYS A 28 -8.80 -3.25 -2.86
CA LYS A 28 -8.71 -4.46 -3.69
C LYS A 28 -8.26 -4.21 -5.13
N ASP A 29 -8.72 -3.11 -5.72
CA ASP A 29 -8.43 -2.79 -7.13
C ASP A 29 -7.26 -1.81 -7.29
N VAL A 30 -6.43 -1.61 -6.26
CA VAL A 30 -5.25 -0.76 -6.37
C VAL A 30 -4.12 -1.57 -7.01
N PRO A 31 -3.63 -1.16 -8.20
CA PRO A 31 -2.38 -1.69 -8.73
C PRO A 31 -1.26 -1.24 -7.78
N GLY A 32 -0.58 -2.20 -7.15
CA GLY A 32 0.44 -1.95 -6.12
C GLY A 32 0.28 -2.83 -4.89
N GLU A 33 1.13 -2.58 -3.91
CA GLU A 33 1.17 -3.31 -2.63
C GLU A 33 0.62 -2.45 -1.50
N VAL A 34 -0.25 -3.04 -0.69
CA VAL A 34 -0.84 -2.37 0.47
C VAL A 34 -0.29 -3.00 1.73
N LEU A 35 0.35 -2.19 2.56
CA LEU A 35 0.87 -2.59 3.87
C LEU A 35 0.02 -1.93 4.96
N TYR A 36 -0.56 -2.77 5.82
CA TYR A 36 -1.34 -2.32 6.97
C TYR A 36 -0.48 -2.25 8.23
N PHE A 37 -0.67 -1.20 9.01
CA PHE A 37 -0.01 -1.01 10.29
C PHE A 37 -1.02 -0.56 11.35
N ALA A 38 -1.09 -1.28 12.48
CA ALA A 38 -1.85 -0.85 13.64
C ALA A 38 -1.26 0.43 14.30
N THR A 39 0.06 0.61 14.19
CA THR A 39 0.81 1.72 14.81
C THR A 39 1.87 2.24 13.84
N LYS A 40 2.97 2.84 14.32
CA LYS A 40 3.99 3.47 13.48
C LYS A 40 4.56 2.46 12.47
N PRO A 41 4.75 2.84 11.19
CA PRO A 41 5.26 1.91 10.18
C PRO A 41 6.66 1.43 10.53
N VAL A 42 6.88 0.12 10.41
CA VAL A 42 8.18 -0.50 10.63
C VAL A 42 8.98 -0.40 9.33
N ILE A 43 10.05 0.39 9.33
CA ILE A 43 10.85 0.67 8.13
C ILE A 43 11.34 -0.60 7.44
N LYS A 44 11.70 -1.64 8.22
CA LYS A 44 12.11 -2.95 7.70
C LYS A 44 11.06 -3.57 6.77
N HIS A 45 9.78 -3.50 7.14
CA HIS A 45 8.70 -4.07 6.35
C HIS A 45 8.46 -3.25 5.07
N VAL A 46 8.57 -1.92 5.18
CA VAL A 46 8.47 -1.02 4.02
C VAL A 46 9.59 -1.31 3.01
N MET A 47 10.84 -1.42 3.47
CA MET A 47 11.98 -1.71 2.60
C MET A 47 11.85 -3.08 1.92
N ALA A 48 11.36 -4.09 2.62
CA ALA A 48 11.14 -5.41 2.03
C ALA A 48 10.11 -5.38 0.88
N ALA A 49 9.04 -4.57 1.00
CA ALA A 49 8.07 -4.39 -0.07
C ALA A 49 8.66 -3.59 -1.26
N VAL A 50 9.46 -2.56 -0.97
CA VAL A 50 10.19 -1.79 -2.01
C VAL A 50 11.09 -2.71 -2.83
N GLU A 51 11.88 -3.57 -2.17
CA GLU A 51 12.78 -4.51 -2.84
C GLU A 51 12.04 -5.53 -3.71
N GLN A 52 10.86 -5.98 -3.29
CA GLN A 52 10.02 -6.89 -4.09
C GLN A 52 9.46 -6.23 -5.36
N ARG A 53 9.19 -4.93 -5.31
CA ARG A 53 8.58 -4.16 -6.41
C ARG A 53 9.59 -3.44 -7.30
N ALA A 54 10.86 -3.42 -6.93
CA ALA A 54 11.94 -2.82 -7.72
C ALA A 54 12.47 -3.73 -8.86
N ARG A 55 11.86 -4.91 -9.08
CA ARG A 55 12.17 -5.84 -10.18
C ARG A 55 11.30 -5.58 -11.40
#